data_AF-A0A7V9UQ12-F1
#
_entry.id   AF-A0A7V9UQ12-F1
#
_cell.length_a   1.000
_cell.length_b   1.000
_cell.length_c   1.000
_cell.angle_alpha   90.00
_cell.angle_beta   90.00
_cell.angle_gamma   90.00
#
_symmetry.space_group_name_H-M   'P 1'
#
loop_
_entity.id
_entity.type
_entity.pdbx_description
1 polymer ?
#
loop_
_entity_poly.entity_id
_entity_poly.type
_entity_poly.pdbx_seq_one_letter_code
_entity_poly.pdbx_strand_id
1 'polypeptide(L)'
;MPEVSDEGLKEVKIERARRQGGFFGSETAIHAVLLIFGAIAIALIFRKLQYATQSVCCGDYDGYYHIKWSRLLWEGMREGHFPPRFNWLPLTTLNPNNYVDHHLFFHFLQIPFTWFSDLRAGAKVASLLYASLAVFSCYLLIVRYRIRHTLIWLLALLACSAPFLYRLNMAKAPPVAIIFTVLGIYLLFEKRYLLLLPLAFLFVWTYSLFVILFGMAVIWTCVIGWSERRFEWRPLAWTTLGTLAGLVINPYFPKNISLFIEHFLIKVTFSSFTTDVGMEWYPYDNTWYLLGSCAIAFTAMVVGYTAYDSSDRKRAARPLFFLIFSTILMIA
;
A
#
# COMPACT_ATOMS: atom_id res chain seq x y z
N MET A 1 -1.48 -57.78 -30.25
CA MET A 1 -1.01 -56.54 -29.59
C MET A 1 0.48 -56.46 -29.84
N PRO A 2 1.01 -55.40 -30.49
CA PRO A 2 2.46 -55.30 -30.68
C PRO A 2 3.12 -54.87 -29.37
N GLU A 3 4.16 -55.61 -28.96
CA GLU A 3 5.02 -55.26 -27.84
C GLU A 3 5.80 -54.00 -28.16
N VAL A 4 5.62 -52.95 -27.34
CA VAL A 4 6.46 -51.76 -27.38
C VAL A 4 7.82 -52.15 -26.81
N SER A 5 8.88 -52.05 -27.61
CA SER A 5 10.24 -52.39 -27.19
C SER A 5 10.72 -51.49 -26.05
N ASP A 6 11.53 -52.06 -25.14
CA ASP A 6 12.05 -51.39 -23.93
C ASP A 6 12.91 -50.15 -24.24
N GLU A 7 13.45 -50.05 -25.46
CA GLU A 7 14.15 -48.86 -25.96
C GLU A 7 13.22 -47.68 -26.25
N GLY A 8 12.04 -47.92 -26.83
CA GLY A 8 11.03 -46.88 -27.07
C GLY A 8 10.46 -46.29 -25.76
N LEU A 9 10.38 -47.11 -24.71
CA LEU A 9 10.00 -46.67 -23.37
C LEU A 9 11.07 -45.81 -22.68
N LYS A 10 12.36 -46.04 -22.97
CA LYS A 10 13.48 -45.23 -22.47
C LYS A 10 13.57 -43.88 -23.18
N GLU A 11 13.43 -43.85 -24.51
CA GLU A 11 13.42 -42.59 -25.26
C GLU A 11 12.26 -41.67 -24.86
N VAL A 12 11.05 -42.22 -24.72
CA VAL A 12 9.87 -41.45 -24.25
C VAL A 12 10.08 -40.92 -22.83
N LYS A 13 10.71 -41.67 -21.93
CA LYS A 13 11.04 -41.19 -20.58
C LYS A 13 12.09 -40.08 -20.59
N ILE A 14 13.13 -40.20 -21.42
CA ILE A 14 14.20 -39.20 -21.53
C ILE A 14 13.66 -37.90 -22.15
N GLU A 15 12.78 -38.00 -23.15
CA GLU A 15 12.16 -36.84 -23.79
C GLU A 15 11.15 -36.14 -22.86
N ARG A 16 10.41 -36.91 -22.06
CA ARG A 16 9.50 -36.39 -21.03
C ARG A 16 10.26 -35.74 -19.88
N ALA A 17 11.42 -36.28 -19.48
CA ALA A 17 12.32 -35.68 -18.49
C ALA A 17 13.00 -34.40 -19.01
N ARG A 18 13.40 -34.35 -20.29
CA ARG A 18 13.91 -33.13 -20.94
C ARG A 18 12.84 -32.03 -21.05
N ARG A 19 11.59 -32.39 -21.39
CA ARG A 19 10.46 -31.44 -21.41
C ARG A 19 10.08 -30.93 -20.02
N GLN A 20 10.18 -31.77 -18.99
CA GLN A 20 9.90 -31.36 -17.60
C GLN A 20 11.05 -30.54 -16.97
N GLY A 21 12.30 -30.82 -17.32
CA GLY A 21 13.48 -30.10 -16.83
C GLY A 21 13.70 -28.72 -17.48
N GLY A 22 13.30 -28.52 -18.73
CA GLY A 22 13.54 -27.25 -19.47
C GLY A 22 12.45 -26.18 -19.31
N PHE A 23 11.21 -26.56 -19.01
CA PHE A 23 10.07 -25.64 -19.03
C PHE A 23 9.76 -24.99 -17.67
N PHE A 24 9.97 -25.71 -16.56
CA PHE A 24 9.71 -25.17 -15.21
C PHE A 24 10.83 -24.28 -14.67
N GLY A 25 12.07 -24.44 -15.16
CA GLY A 25 13.22 -23.65 -14.73
C GLY A 25 13.28 -22.25 -15.36
N SER A 26 12.91 -22.11 -16.62
CA SER A 26 13.09 -20.86 -17.38
C SER A 26 12.05 -19.78 -17.02
N GLU A 27 10.76 -20.12 -16.92
CA GLU A 27 9.73 -19.13 -16.54
C GLU A 27 9.93 -18.62 -15.10
N THR A 28 10.24 -19.53 -14.18
CA THR A 28 10.52 -19.18 -12.78
C THR A 28 11.76 -18.30 -12.67
N ALA A 29 12.81 -18.62 -13.43
CA ALA A 29 14.02 -17.80 -13.50
C ALA A 29 13.74 -16.41 -14.09
N ILE A 30 12.94 -16.31 -15.16
CA ILE A 30 12.56 -15.01 -15.76
C ILE A 30 11.79 -14.16 -14.75
N HIS A 31 10.83 -14.73 -14.02
CA HIS A 31 10.10 -13.99 -12.99
C HIS A 31 11.03 -13.54 -11.86
N ALA A 32 11.94 -14.39 -11.40
CA ALA A 32 12.93 -14.02 -10.39
C ALA A 32 13.82 -12.87 -10.86
N VAL A 33 14.31 -12.94 -12.11
CA VAL A 33 15.11 -11.86 -12.72
C VAL A 33 14.31 -10.57 -12.80
N LEU A 34 13.06 -10.61 -13.26
CA LEU A 34 12.19 -9.43 -13.35
C LEU A 34 11.93 -8.80 -11.98
N LEU A 35 11.73 -9.61 -10.93
CA LEU A 35 11.53 -9.14 -9.56
C LEU A 35 12.81 -8.52 -8.99
N ILE A 36 13.96 -9.18 -9.14
CA ILE A 36 15.24 -8.66 -8.68
C ILE A 36 15.57 -7.34 -9.39
N PHE A 37 15.44 -7.31 -10.71
CA PHE A 37 15.65 -6.11 -11.51
C PHE A 37 14.72 -4.97 -11.07
N GLY A 38 13.42 -5.25 -10.91
CA GLY A 38 12.45 -4.27 -10.44
C GLY A 38 12.79 -3.74 -9.05
N ALA A 39 13.14 -4.61 -8.10
CA ALA A 39 13.53 -4.23 -6.74
C ALA A 39 14.76 -3.31 -6.75
N ILE A 40 15.79 -3.64 -7.54
CA ILE A 40 17.00 -2.82 -7.67
C ILE A 40 16.67 -1.46 -8.30
N ALA A 41 15.93 -1.43 -9.42
CA ALA A 41 15.59 -0.19 -10.10
C ALA A 41 14.77 0.77 -9.20
N ILE A 42 13.76 0.22 -8.51
CA ILE A 42 12.93 0.98 -7.56
C ILE A 42 13.79 1.54 -6.43
N ALA A 43 14.63 0.71 -5.79
CA ALA A 43 15.47 1.12 -4.68
C ALA A 43 16.49 2.20 -5.08
N LEU A 44 17.07 2.11 -6.28
CA LEU A 44 18.00 3.12 -6.79
C LEU A 44 17.33 4.48 -7.01
N ILE A 45 16.09 4.49 -7.52
CA ILE A 45 15.33 5.73 -7.73
C ILE A 45 14.98 6.38 -6.39
N PHE A 46 14.37 5.65 -5.45
CA PHE A 46 14.04 6.20 -4.14
C PHE A 46 15.28 6.59 -3.35
N ARG A 47 16.41 5.88 -3.50
CA ARG A 47 17.68 6.29 -2.90
C ARG A 47 18.14 7.63 -3.46
N LYS A 48 18.11 7.79 -4.78
CA LYS A 48 18.48 9.06 -5.42
C LYS A 48 17.60 10.20 -4.93
N LEU A 49 16.29 9.99 -4.84
CA LEU A 49 15.35 11.00 -4.34
C LEU A 49 15.63 11.35 -2.85
N GLN A 50 15.75 10.34 -1.98
CA GLN A 50 15.88 10.56 -0.54
C GLN A 50 17.22 11.17 -0.10
N TYR A 51 18.27 10.95 -0.90
CA TYR A 51 19.60 11.48 -0.64
C TYR A 51 19.98 12.66 -1.53
N ALA A 52 19.04 13.23 -2.30
CA ALA A 52 19.27 14.45 -3.07
C ALA A 52 19.52 15.68 -2.18
N THR A 53 19.01 15.67 -0.94
CA THR A 53 19.19 16.73 0.04
C THR A 53 19.91 16.21 1.28
N GLN A 54 20.42 17.11 2.12
CA GLN A 54 20.91 16.72 3.44
C GLN A 54 19.74 16.37 4.38
N SER A 55 18.73 17.23 4.49
CA SER A 55 17.50 16.96 5.27
C SER A 55 16.75 15.70 4.81
N VAL A 56 15.81 15.19 5.62
CA VAL A 56 14.74 14.32 5.09
C VAL A 56 14.18 15.01 3.85
N CYS A 57 14.02 14.27 2.76
CA CYS A 57 13.78 14.87 1.45
C CYS A 57 12.58 15.81 1.50
N CYS A 58 12.53 16.71 0.50
CA CYS A 58 11.25 17.11 -0.03
C CYS A 58 10.47 18.04 0.91
N GLY A 59 11.16 18.73 1.83
CA GLY A 59 10.53 19.64 2.79
C GLY A 59 9.65 18.94 3.82
N ASP A 60 9.86 17.64 4.06
CA ASP A 60 9.04 16.87 5.00
C ASP A 60 9.44 17.14 6.45
N TYR A 61 8.66 17.99 7.12
CA TYR A 61 8.82 18.29 8.54
C TYR A 61 8.22 17.20 9.45
N ASP A 62 7.07 16.61 9.08
CA ASP A 62 6.40 15.59 9.90
C ASP A 62 7.25 14.34 10.03
N GLY A 63 8.09 14.05 9.03
CA GLY A 63 9.07 12.97 9.09
C GLY A 63 9.99 13.00 10.30
N TYR A 64 10.38 14.20 10.75
CA TYR A 64 11.17 14.38 11.96
C TYR A 64 10.36 14.07 13.23
N TYR A 65 9.09 14.45 13.25
CA TYR A 65 8.17 14.07 14.33
C TYR A 65 8.01 12.56 14.40
N HIS A 66 7.73 11.89 13.28
CA HIS A 66 7.49 10.45 13.24
C HIS A 66 8.67 9.63 13.78
N ILE A 67 9.89 9.92 13.34
CA ILE A 67 11.07 9.18 13.82
C ILE A 67 11.38 9.50 15.30
N LYS A 68 11.20 10.75 15.73
CA LYS A 68 11.46 11.16 17.11
C LYS A 68 10.42 10.57 18.06
N TRP A 69 9.15 10.58 17.67
CA TRP A 69 8.07 9.98 18.44
C TRP A 69 8.22 8.47 18.54
N SER A 70 8.65 7.79 17.47
CA SER A 70 9.00 6.37 17.50
C SER A 70 10.12 6.07 18.50
N ARG A 71 11.12 6.95 18.62
CA ARG A 71 12.19 6.81 19.62
C ARG A 71 11.65 6.97 21.04
N LEU A 72 10.79 7.96 21.28
CA LEU A 72 10.18 8.18 22.59
C LEU A 72 9.24 7.03 23.00
N LEU A 73 8.52 6.44 22.04
CA LEU A 73 7.75 5.21 22.25
C LEU A 73 8.66 4.06 22.67
N TRP A 74 9.79 3.87 21.97
CA TRP A 74 10.77 2.84 22.32
C TRP A 74 11.36 3.04 23.72
N GLU A 75 11.80 4.25 24.04
CA GLU A 75 12.35 4.62 25.35
C GLU A 75 11.30 4.41 26.46
N GLY A 76 10.07 4.91 26.27
CA GLY A 76 8.97 4.73 27.23
C GLY A 76 8.63 3.26 27.48
N MET A 77 8.53 2.44 26.43
CA MET A 77 8.28 1.00 26.58
C MET A 77 9.38 0.29 27.38
N ARG A 78 10.66 0.67 27.20
CA ARG A 78 11.78 0.13 27.98
C ARG A 78 11.73 0.52 29.45
N GLU A 79 11.18 1.70 29.74
CA GLU A 79 10.97 2.21 31.10
C GLU A 79 9.67 1.72 31.74
N GLY A 80 8.86 0.92 31.04
CA GLY A 80 7.58 0.40 31.53
C GLY A 80 6.41 1.41 31.43
N HIS A 81 6.58 2.48 30.65
CA HIS A 81 5.57 3.52 30.44
C HIS A 81 5.03 3.46 29.01
N PHE A 82 3.76 3.07 28.86
CA PHE A 82 3.10 3.04 27.56
C PHE A 82 1.60 3.40 27.67
N PRO A 83 1.09 4.31 26.81
CA PRO A 83 1.84 5.19 25.90
C PRO A 83 2.66 6.26 26.64
N PRO A 84 3.75 6.79 26.06
CA PRO A 84 4.51 7.90 26.63
C PRO A 84 3.65 9.17 26.70
N ARG A 85 3.89 10.03 27.71
CA ARG A 85 3.18 11.30 27.86
C ARG A 85 3.55 12.28 26.74
N PHE A 86 2.54 12.86 26.09
CA PHE A 86 2.73 13.89 25.07
C PHE A 86 2.57 15.29 25.66
N ASN A 87 3.64 16.09 25.72
CA ASN A 87 3.62 17.38 26.45
C ASN A 87 3.82 18.64 25.59
N TRP A 88 3.92 18.52 24.26
CA TRP A 88 4.39 19.62 23.40
C TRP A 88 3.31 20.59 22.92
N LEU A 89 2.02 20.18 22.87
CA LEU A 89 0.94 21.01 22.29
C LEU A 89 -0.16 21.33 23.31
N PRO A 90 0.15 21.90 24.49
CA PRO A 90 -0.82 22.07 25.57
C PRO A 90 -2.02 22.95 25.23
N LEU A 91 -1.89 23.85 24.24
CA LEU A 91 -2.92 24.81 23.84
C LEU A 91 -3.72 24.37 22.60
N THR A 92 -3.58 23.11 22.15
CA THR A 92 -4.28 22.61 20.96
C THR A 92 -5.26 21.48 21.30
N THR A 93 -5.99 21.01 20.30
CA THR A 93 -6.81 19.79 20.41
C THR A 93 -5.97 18.54 20.69
N LEU A 94 -4.66 18.59 20.42
CA LEU A 94 -3.67 17.53 20.69
C LEU A 94 -2.92 17.74 22.02
N ASN A 95 -3.55 18.41 22.99
CA ASN A 95 -2.98 18.62 24.33
C ASN A 95 -2.69 17.29 25.05
N PRO A 96 -1.95 17.32 26.18
CA PRO A 96 -1.54 16.10 26.89
C PRO A 96 -2.68 15.16 27.30
N ASN A 97 -3.89 15.71 27.50
CA ASN A 97 -5.05 14.92 27.86
C ASN A 97 -5.76 14.33 26.65
N ASN A 98 -5.62 14.90 25.46
CA ASN A 98 -6.38 14.54 24.27
C ASN A 98 -5.54 13.93 23.15
N TYR A 99 -4.22 13.94 23.27
CA TYR A 99 -3.33 13.37 22.26
C TYR A 99 -3.65 11.91 21.96
N VAL A 100 -3.67 11.59 20.66
CA VAL A 100 -3.81 10.22 20.15
C VAL A 100 -2.76 9.98 19.07
N ASP A 101 -2.00 8.91 19.26
CA ASP A 101 -1.15 8.39 18.19
C ASP A 101 -1.97 7.55 17.21
N HIS A 102 -2.53 8.21 16.20
CA HIS A 102 -3.28 7.56 15.12
C HIS A 102 -2.39 6.84 14.09
N HIS A 103 -1.06 6.91 14.25
CA HIS A 103 -0.06 6.23 13.44
C HIS A 103 0.74 5.20 14.26
N LEU A 104 0.17 4.70 15.38
CA LEU A 104 0.87 3.88 16.37
C LEU A 104 1.68 2.72 15.77
N PHE A 105 1.08 1.90 14.90
CA PHE A 105 1.80 0.78 14.28
C PHE A 105 2.86 1.26 13.29
N PHE A 106 2.63 2.37 12.58
CA PHE A 106 3.66 2.98 11.74
C PHE A 106 4.86 3.46 12.59
N HIS A 107 4.63 4.00 13.79
CA HIS A 107 5.72 4.33 14.70
C HIS A 107 6.43 3.08 15.24
N PHE A 108 5.71 2.00 15.54
CA PHE A 108 6.34 0.73 15.90
C PHE A 108 7.23 0.18 14.79
N LEU A 109 6.78 0.24 13.54
CA LEU A 109 7.58 -0.16 12.38
C LEU A 109 8.86 0.68 12.26
N GLN A 110 8.83 1.95 12.69
CA GLN A 110 9.98 2.85 12.65
C GLN A 110 10.99 2.64 13.78
N ILE A 111 10.63 1.97 14.88
CA ILE A 111 11.52 1.79 16.04
C ILE A 111 12.92 1.28 15.67
N PRO A 112 13.10 0.25 14.80
CA PRO A 112 14.43 -0.22 14.43
C PRO A 112 15.33 0.87 13.82
N PHE A 113 14.75 1.85 13.14
CA PHE A 113 15.49 2.95 12.51
C PHE A 113 15.84 4.07 13.51
N THR A 114 15.29 4.03 14.73
CA THR A 114 15.64 4.97 15.80
C THR A 114 16.97 4.64 16.47
N TRP A 115 17.50 3.43 16.23
CA TRP A 115 18.79 2.97 16.77
C TRP A 115 20.00 3.55 16.05
N PHE A 116 19.78 4.25 14.94
CA PHE A 116 20.82 5.08 14.31
C PHE A 116 21.18 6.22 15.25
N SER A 117 22.48 6.53 15.36
CA SER A 117 22.96 7.68 16.15
C SER A 117 22.36 9.00 15.65
N ASP A 118 22.30 9.16 14.32
CA ASP A 118 21.58 10.23 13.66
C ASP A 118 20.15 9.78 13.26
N LEU A 119 19.13 10.32 13.94
CA LEU A 119 17.73 10.04 13.63
C LEU A 119 17.33 10.51 12.24
N ARG A 120 18.00 11.54 11.68
CA ARG A 120 17.77 11.98 10.30
C ARG A 120 18.14 10.88 9.32
N ALA A 121 19.29 10.24 9.53
CA ALA A 121 19.71 9.10 8.73
C ALA A 121 18.73 7.92 8.89
N GLY A 122 18.30 7.63 10.12
CA GLY A 122 17.27 6.62 10.40
C GLY A 122 15.97 6.85 9.62
N ALA A 123 15.41 8.06 9.69
CA ALA A 123 14.21 8.45 8.94
C ALA A 123 14.38 8.30 7.43
N LYS A 124 15.55 8.67 6.89
CA LYS A 124 15.86 8.49 5.46
C LYS A 124 15.85 7.04 5.03
N VAL A 125 16.51 6.17 5.80
CA VAL A 125 16.55 4.73 5.50
C VAL A 125 15.16 4.12 5.60
N ALA A 126 14.37 4.48 6.62
CA ALA A 126 12.99 4.03 6.78
C ALA A 126 12.12 4.44 5.58
N SER A 127 12.19 5.71 5.17
CA SER A 127 11.42 6.23 4.03
C SER A 127 11.77 5.52 2.74
N LEU A 128 13.08 5.38 2.46
CA LEU A 128 13.58 4.64 1.31
C LEU A 128 13.01 3.22 1.27
N LEU A 129 13.05 2.52 2.40
CA LEU A 129 12.55 1.15 2.49
C LEU A 129 11.05 1.09 2.23
N TYR A 130 10.24 1.88 2.94
CA TYR A 130 8.78 1.81 2.80
C TYR A 130 8.30 2.28 1.43
N ALA A 131 8.91 3.32 0.86
CA ALA A 131 8.60 3.78 -0.50
C ALA A 131 8.94 2.70 -1.54
N SER A 132 10.11 2.07 -1.40
CA SER A 132 10.53 0.99 -2.30
C SER A 132 9.60 -0.21 -2.18
N LEU A 133 9.25 -0.63 -0.96
CA LEU A 133 8.32 -1.74 -0.72
C LEU A 133 6.92 -1.44 -1.25
N ALA A 134 6.44 -0.20 -1.13
CA ALA A 134 5.14 0.21 -1.66
C ALA A 134 5.08 0.01 -3.18
N VAL A 135 6.00 0.61 -3.93
CA VAL A 135 6.03 0.46 -5.40
C VAL A 135 6.34 -0.99 -5.82
N PHE A 136 7.26 -1.64 -5.10
CA PHE A 136 7.58 -3.04 -5.36
C PHE A 136 6.38 -3.96 -5.13
N SER A 137 5.52 -3.69 -4.16
CA SER A 137 4.31 -4.49 -3.92
C SER A 137 3.33 -4.39 -5.10
N CYS A 138 3.15 -3.22 -5.69
CA CYS A 138 2.36 -3.05 -6.93
C CYS A 138 3.00 -3.82 -8.09
N TYR A 139 4.32 -3.69 -8.27
CA TYR A 139 5.06 -4.40 -9.31
C TYR A 139 5.03 -5.93 -9.14
N LEU A 140 5.06 -6.41 -7.89
CA LEU A 140 4.91 -7.81 -7.56
C LEU A 140 3.58 -8.37 -8.07
N LEU A 141 2.47 -7.61 -7.96
CA LEU A 141 1.19 -8.04 -8.52
C LEU A 141 1.22 -8.17 -10.05
N ILE A 142 1.90 -7.25 -10.75
CA ILE A 142 2.07 -7.28 -12.21
C ILE A 142 2.78 -8.57 -12.63
N VAL A 143 3.91 -8.90 -11.98
CA VAL A 143 4.66 -10.13 -12.25
C VAL A 143 3.83 -11.36 -11.85
N ARG A 144 3.22 -11.36 -10.67
CA ARG A 144 2.47 -12.49 -10.10
C ARG A 144 1.27 -12.89 -10.95
N TYR A 145 0.55 -11.90 -11.49
CA TYR A 145 -0.60 -12.11 -12.38
C TYR A 145 -0.22 -12.17 -13.85
N ARG A 146 1.09 -12.24 -14.16
CA ARG A 146 1.64 -12.43 -15.51
C ARG A 146 1.10 -11.40 -16.50
N ILE A 147 1.00 -10.15 -16.07
CA ILE A 147 0.56 -9.06 -16.92
C ILE A 147 1.61 -8.83 -18.01
N ARG A 148 1.16 -8.72 -19.26
CA ARG A 148 2.05 -8.51 -20.41
C ARG A 148 2.76 -7.16 -20.30
N HIS A 149 3.93 -7.06 -20.92
CA HIS A 149 4.77 -5.85 -20.94
C HIS A 149 5.20 -5.37 -19.55
N THR A 150 5.61 -6.30 -18.69
CA THR A 150 5.99 -6.05 -17.28
C THR A 150 6.94 -4.87 -17.09
N LEU A 151 7.96 -4.72 -17.95
CA LEU A 151 8.93 -3.62 -17.86
C LEU A 151 8.34 -2.26 -18.25
N ILE A 152 7.37 -2.21 -19.17
CA ILE A 152 6.66 -0.97 -19.51
C ILE A 152 5.84 -0.52 -18.30
N TRP A 153 5.18 -1.45 -17.61
CA TRP A 153 4.44 -1.13 -16.38
C TRP A 153 5.35 -0.73 -15.23
N LEU A 154 6.56 -1.30 -15.12
CA LEU A 154 7.56 -0.84 -14.16
C LEU A 154 7.94 0.63 -14.43
N LEU A 155 8.24 0.97 -15.68
CA LEU A 155 8.53 2.35 -16.06
C LEU A 155 7.33 3.27 -15.81
N ALA A 156 6.12 2.83 -16.12
CA ALA A 156 4.89 3.58 -15.87
C ALA A 156 4.68 3.85 -14.38
N LEU A 157 4.95 2.87 -13.49
CA LEU A 157 4.90 3.07 -12.03
C LEU A 157 5.95 4.07 -11.55
N LEU A 158 7.17 3.97 -12.07
CA LEU A 158 8.31 4.82 -11.68
C LEU A 158 8.22 6.23 -12.24
N ALA A 159 7.48 6.44 -13.33
CA ALA A 159 7.28 7.74 -13.98
C ALA A 159 5.84 8.27 -13.83
N CYS A 160 5.01 7.63 -13.00
CA CYS A 160 3.56 7.84 -12.97
C CYS A 160 3.16 9.29 -12.70
N SER A 161 3.80 9.90 -11.69
CA SER A 161 3.51 11.27 -11.26
C SER A 161 4.57 11.81 -10.31
N ALA A 162 5.01 13.05 -10.52
CA ALA A 162 5.97 13.72 -9.63
C ALA A 162 5.39 13.94 -8.21
N PRO A 163 4.16 14.46 -8.04
CA PRO A 163 3.50 14.49 -6.73
C PRO A 163 3.41 13.13 -6.03
N PHE A 164 3.15 12.04 -6.77
CA PHE A 164 3.11 10.69 -6.22
C PHE A 164 4.47 10.25 -5.68
N LEU A 165 5.53 10.38 -6.48
CA LEU A 165 6.89 10.03 -6.06
C LEU A 165 7.35 10.88 -4.87
N TYR A 166 7.00 12.17 -4.87
CA TYR A 166 7.25 13.09 -3.76
C TYR A 166 6.59 12.62 -2.47
N ARG A 167 5.28 12.31 -2.50
CA ARG A 167 4.53 11.83 -1.32
C ARG A 167 5.03 10.48 -0.83
N LEU A 168 5.44 9.60 -1.74
CA LEU A 168 6.01 8.31 -1.37
C LEU A 168 7.35 8.43 -0.66
N ASN A 169 8.12 9.47 -0.98
CA ASN A 169 9.45 9.66 -0.43
C ASN A 169 9.47 10.43 0.90
N MET A 170 8.30 10.89 1.37
CA MET A 170 8.12 11.44 2.73
C MET A 170 8.26 10.32 3.78
N ALA A 171 8.79 10.67 4.95
CA ALA A 171 8.93 9.77 6.10
C ALA A 171 7.60 9.65 6.88
N LYS A 172 6.52 9.34 6.18
CA LYS A 172 5.14 9.27 6.70
C LYS A 172 4.53 7.89 6.44
N ALA A 173 3.34 7.66 6.99
CA ALA A 173 2.60 6.40 6.85
C ALA A 173 2.08 6.04 5.43
N PRO A 174 1.82 6.96 4.47
CA PRO A 174 1.19 6.61 3.19
C PRO A 174 1.86 5.48 2.37
N PRO A 175 3.20 5.37 2.25
CA PRO A 175 3.82 4.22 1.59
C PRO A 175 3.41 2.88 2.22
N VAL A 176 3.36 2.81 3.55
CA VAL A 176 2.91 1.62 4.27
C VAL A 176 1.43 1.34 3.99
N ALA A 177 0.59 2.38 3.89
CA ALA A 177 -0.82 2.21 3.52
C ALA A 177 -0.99 1.58 2.12
N ILE A 178 -0.12 1.88 1.16
CA ILE A 178 -0.13 1.20 -0.15
C ILE A 178 0.20 -0.29 0.00
N ILE A 179 1.19 -0.65 0.82
CA ILE A 179 1.53 -2.07 1.08
C ILE A 179 0.31 -2.80 1.64
N PHE A 180 -0.37 -2.22 2.64
CA PHE A 180 -1.61 -2.79 3.20
C PHE A 180 -2.72 -2.92 2.16
N THR A 181 -2.89 -1.92 1.30
CA THR A 181 -3.86 -1.93 0.20
C THR A 181 -3.57 -3.08 -0.77
N VAL A 182 -2.33 -3.22 -1.22
CA VAL A 182 -1.90 -4.30 -2.12
C VAL A 182 -2.06 -5.68 -1.49
N LEU A 183 -1.69 -5.84 -0.21
CA LEU A 183 -1.92 -7.07 0.53
C LEU A 183 -3.42 -7.39 0.62
N GLY A 184 -4.27 -6.40 0.89
CA GLY A 184 -5.72 -6.56 0.92
C GLY A 184 -6.27 -7.04 -0.43
N ILE A 185 -5.83 -6.43 -1.54
CA ILE A 185 -6.20 -6.86 -2.90
C ILE A 185 -5.80 -8.31 -3.14
N TYR A 186 -4.56 -8.68 -2.79
CA TYR A 186 -4.07 -10.04 -2.92
C TYR A 186 -4.92 -11.03 -2.11
N LEU A 187 -5.21 -10.73 -0.84
CA LEU A 187 -6.02 -11.60 0.01
C LEU A 187 -7.46 -11.75 -0.48
N LEU A 188 -8.07 -10.68 -1.01
CA LEU A 188 -9.40 -10.72 -1.61
C LEU A 188 -9.40 -11.63 -2.85
N PHE A 189 -8.44 -11.46 -3.76
CA PHE A 189 -8.35 -12.23 -5.00
C PHE A 189 -8.00 -13.70 -4.80
N GLU A 190 -7.20 -14.01 -3.79
CA GLU A 190 -6.88 -15.40 -3.39
C GLU A 190 -7.92 -15.98 -2.42
N LYS A 191 -9.00 -15.24 -2.13
CA LYS A 191 -10.10 -15.64 -1.24
C LYS A 191 -9.66 -16.03 0.18
N ARG A 192 -8.52 -15.48 0.63
CA ARG A 192 -7.95 -15.70 1.98
C ARG A 192 -8.54 -14.72 2.99
N TYR A 193 -9.87 -14.71 3.10
CA TYR A 193 -10.61 -13.66 3.80
C TYR A 193 -10.31 -13.57 5.30
N LEU A 194 -9.97 -14.70 5.95
CA LEU A 194 -9.64 -14.70 7.38
C LEU A 194 -8.44 -13.77 7.70
N LEU A 195 -7.48 -13.67 6.78
CA LEU A 195 -6.30 -12.81 6.96
C LEU A 195 -6.62 -11.32 6.81
N LEU A 196 -7.83 -10.96 6.36
CA LEU A 196 -8.30 -9.57 6.36
C LEU A 196 -8.51 -9.03 7.78
N LEU A 197 -8.80 -9.90 8.76
CA LEU A 197 -8.95 -9.49 10.16
C LEU A 197 -7.65 -8.89 10.72
N PRO A 198 -6.51 -9.62 10.77
CA PRO A 198 -5.28 -9.05 11.29
C PRO A 198 -4.77 -7.91 10.41
N LEU A 199 -5.01 -7.95 9.09
CA LEU A 199 -4.63 -6.86 8.19
C LEU A 199 -5.40 -5.57 8.51
N ALA A 200 -6.73 -5.63 8.64
CA ALA A 200 -7.56 -4.48 8.96
C ALA A 200 -7.27 -3.94 10.37
N PHE A 201 -7.07 -4.83 11.34
CA PHE A 201 -6.64 -4.47 12.70
C PHE A 201 -5.37 -3.61 12.68
N LEU A 202 -4.32 -4.12 12.04
CA LEU A 202 -3.04 -3.41 11.95
C LEU A 202 -3.15 -2.14 11.11
N PHE A 203 -4.00 -2.13 10.08
CA PHE A 203 -4.17 -0.95 9.22
C PHE A 203 -4.77 0.22 10.01
N VAL A 204 -5.76 -0.03 10.88
CA VAL A 204 -6.32 0.99 11.78
C VAL A 204 -5.23 1.65 12.62
N TRP A 205 -4.28 0.87 13.14
CA TRP A 205 -3.17 1.40 13.92
C TRP A 205 -2.08 2.06 13.06
N THR A 206 -2.10 1.86 11.74
CA THR A 206 -1.08 2.36 10.82
C THR A 206 -1.43 3.73 10.27
N TYR A 207 -2.66 3.92 9.77
CA TYR A 207 -3.03 5.12 9.03
C TYR A 207 -4.54 5.34 8.95
N SER A 208 -4.99 6.59 8.96
CA SER A 208 -6.41 6.97 8.94
C SER A 208 -7.17 6.55 7.67
N LEU A 209 -6.48 6.24 6.55
CA LEU A 209 -7.12 5.68 5.35
C LEU A 209 -7.41 4.18 5.46
N PHE A 210 -7.39 3.57 6.65
CA PHE A 210 -7.76 2.16 6.84
C PHE A 210 -9.15 1.80 6.27
N VAL A 211 -10.06 2.79 6.17
CA VAL A 211 -11.39 2.66 5.56
C VAL A 211 -11.36 2.20 4.11
N ILE A 212 -10.26 2.44 3.39
CA ILE A 212 -10.06 1.96 2.01
C ILE A 212 -10.17 0.43 1.95
N LEU A 213 -9.66 -0.29 2.94
CA LEU A 213 -9.73 -1.76 2.96
C LEU A 213 -11.17 -2.26 3.10
N PHE A 214 -12.03 -1.53 3.82
CA PHE A 214 -13.46 -1.82 3.88
C PHE A 214 -14.13 -1.53 2.54
N GLY A 215 -13.84 -0.38 1.91
CA GLY A 215 -14.32 -0.06 0.56
C GLY A 215 -13.94 -1.13 -0.47
N MET A 216 -12.70 -1.62 -0.43
CA MET A 216 -12.25 -2.75 -1.26
C MET A 216 -13.05 -4.03 -0.99
N ALA A 217 -13.32 -4.36 0.28
CA ALA A 217 -14.13 -5.53 0.61
C ALA A 217 -15.55 -5.43 0.04
N VAL A 218 -16.17 -4.24 0.09
CA VAL A 218 -17.48 -3.96 -0.53
C VAL A 218 -17.43 -4.15 -2.03
N ILE A 219 -16.47 -3.50 -2.72
CA ILE A 219 -16.31 -3.63 -4.18
C ILE A 219 -16.13 -5.10 -4.56
N TRP A 220 -15.28 -5.84 -3.84
CA TRP A 220 -15.03 -7.24 -4.12
C TRP A 220 -16.27 -8.11 -3.90
N THR A 221 -17.03 -7.91 -2.82
CA THR A 221 -18.29 -8.61 -2.59
C THR A 221 -19.31 -8.33 -3.72
N CYS A 222 -19.43 -7.09 -4.19
CA CYS A 222 -20.27 -6.74 -5.34
C CYS A 222 -19.80 -7.43 -6.63
N VAL A 223 -18.48 -7.43 -6.89
CA VAL A 223 -17.87 -8.09 -8.05
C VAL A 223 -18.12 -9.60 -8.04
N ILE A 224 -18.00 -10.26 -6.87
CA ILE A 224 -18.34 -11.67 -6.71
C ILE A 224 -19.84 -11.91 -6.90
N GLY A 225 -20.68 -11.02 -6.39
CA GLY A 225 -22.14 -11.04 -6.64
C GLY A 225 -22.48 -11.03 -8.12
N TRP A 226 -21.81 -10.17 -8.90
CA TRP A 226 -22.02 -10.07 -10.35
C TRP A 226 -21.43 -11.24 -11.15
N SER A 227 -20.19 -11.65 -10.81
CA SER A 227 -19.42 -12.64 -11.57
C SER A 227 -19.78 -14.09 -11.23
N GLU A 228 -19.98 -14.39 -9.95
CA GLU A 228 -20.26 -15.73 -9.43
C GLU A 228 -21.74 -15.92 -9.05
N ARG A 229 -22.58 -14.87 -9.18
CA ARG A 229 -24.03 -14.90 -8.84
C ARG A 229 -24.31 -15.35 -7.41
N ARG A 230 -23.39 -15.05 -6.48
CA ARG A 230 -23.50 -15.41 -5.07
C ARG A 230 -23.08 -14.26 -4.17
N PHE A 231 -23.73 -14.13 -3.02
CA PHE A 231 -23.34 -13.16 -2.01
C PHE A 231 -22.22 -13.72 -1.13
N GLU A 232 -21.04 -13.13 -1.23
CA GLU A 232 -19.86 -13.51 -0.45
C GLU A 232 -19.65 -12.51 0.70
N TRP A 233 -20.17 -12.87 1.88
CA TRP A 233 -20.18 -12.00 3.07
C TRP A 233 -18.86 -11.97 3.83
N ARG A 234 -18.01 -13.00 3.66
CA ARG A 234 -16.77 -13.19 4.43
C ARG A 234 -15.81 -11.99 4.34
N PRO A 235 -15.54 -11.36 3.18
CA PRO A 235 -14.74 -10.15 3.09
C PRO A 235 -15.23 -9.04 4.01
N LEU A 236 -16.54 -8.78 4.01
CA LEU A 236 -17.15 -7.73 4.83
C LEU A 236 -17.02 -8.04 6.32
N ALA A 237 -17.35 -9.26 6.73
CA ALA A 237 -17.29 -9.64 8.14
C ALA A 237 -15.88 -9.58 8.70
N TRP A 238 -14.88 -10.16 8.02
CA TRP A 238 -13.51 -10.21 8.54
C TRP A 238 -12.83 -8.83 8.54
N THR A 239 -13.05 -8.02 7.51
CA THR A 239 -12.54 -6.64 7.51
C THR A 239 -13.22 -5.81 8.61
N THR A 240 -14.54 -5.89 8.77
CA THR A 240 -15.27 -5.16 9.81
C THR A 240 -14.81 -5.56 11.20
N LEU A 241 -14.71 -6.87 11.47
CA LEU A 241 -14.26 -7.38 12.76
C LEU A 241 -12.82 -6.94 13.08
N GLY A 242 -11.93 -6.99 12.09
CA GLY A 242 -10.57 -6.48 12.24
C GLY A 242 -10.52 -4.98 12.51
N THR A 243 -11.31 -4.19 11.80
CA THR A 243 -11.41 -2.74 12.03
C THR A 243 -11.95 -2.41 13.41
N LEU A 244 -13.04 -3.06 13.84
CA LEU A 244 -13.61 -2.87 15.18
C LEU A 244 -12.61 -3.26 16.27
N ALA A 245 -11.96 -4.41 16.13
CA ALA A 245 -10.90 -4.82 17.05
C ALA A 245 -9.75 -3.80 17.07
N GLY A 246 -9.33 -3.28 15.92
CA GLY A 246 -8.30 -2.27 15.80
C GLY A 246 -8.67 -0.96 16.50
N LEU A 247 -9.94 -0.54 16.41
CA LEU A 247 -10.42 0.66 17.09
C LEU A 247 -10.54 0.48 18.61
N VAL A 248 -11.08 -0.66 19.07
CA VAL A 248 -11.39 -0.91 20.49
C VAL A 248 -10.16 -1.31 21.31
N ILE A 249 -9.27 -2.14 20.77
CA ILE A 249 -8.05 -2.59 21.48
C ILE A 249 -6.98 -1.50 21.47
N ASN A 250 -7.17 -0.42 20.70
CA ASN A 250 -6.21 0.67 20.61
C ASN A 250 -5.92 1.28 22.00
N PRO A 251 -4.65 1.50 22.38
CA PRO A 251 -4.30 2.08 23.68
C PRO A 251 -4.90 3.47 23.97
N TYR A 252 -5.32 4.17 22.91
CA TYR A 252 -5.93 5.49 22.98
C TYR A 252 -7.47 5.45 22.89
N PHE A 253 -8.11 4.28 22.98
CA PHE A 253 -9.56 4.16 22.99
C PHE A 253 -10.17 4.86 24.22
N PRO A 254 -11.28 5.61 24.10
CA PRO A 254 -12.08 5.87 22.89
C PRO A 254 -11.68 7.12 22.10
N LYS A 255 -10.61 7.83 22.50
CA LYS A 255 -10.21 9.12 21.91
C LYS A 255 -9.80 8.97 20.44
N ASN A 256 -9.26 7.82 20.05
CA ASN A 256 -8.95 7.52 18.65
C ASN A 256 -10.17 7.62 17.72
N ILE A 257 -11.36 7.24 18.18
CA ILE A 257 -12.59 7.39 17.41
C ILE A 257 -12.96 8.87 17.28
N SER A 258 -12.85 9.63 18.37
CA SER A 258 -13.14 11.07 18.36
C SER A 258 -12.21 11.81 17.39
N LEU A 259 -10.90 11.55 17.47
CA LEU A 259 -9.92 12.13 16.55
C LEU A 259 -10.18 11.73 15.09
N PHE A 260 -10.58 10.48 14.83
CA PHE A 260 -10.92 10.04 13.48
C PHE A 260 -12.14 10.81 12.92
N ILE A 261 -13.18 11.00 13.74
CA ILE A 261 -14.36 11.78 13.35
C ILE A 261 -13.97 13.24 13.10
N GLU A 262 -13.18 13.86 13.97
CA GLU A 262 -12.69 15.23 13.78
C GLU A 262 -11.91 15.37 12.47
N HIS A 263 -10.95 14.47 12.20
CA HIS A 263 -10.19 14.47 10.94
C HIS A 263 -11.09 14.30 9.71
N PHE A 264 -12.11 13.44 9.79
CA PHE A 264 -13.05 13.24 8.71
C PHE A 264 -13.89 14.49 8.47
N LEU A 265 -14.46 15.08 9.52
CA LEU A 265 -15.26 16.30 9.43
C LEU A 265 -14.42 17.44 8.86
N ILE A 266 -13.19 17.64 9.33
CA ILE A 266 -12.30 18.70 8.83
C ILE A 266 -12.14 18.62 7.30
N LYS A 267 -11.94 17.41 6.76
CA LYS A 267 -11.73 17.19 5.32
C LYS A 267 -12.99 17.38 4.48
N VAL A 268 -14.18 17.22 5.06
CA VAL A 268 -15.46 17.30 4.33
C VAL A 268 -16.11 18.67 4.47
N THR A 269 -15.94 19.36 5.60
CA THR A 269 -16.68 20.59 5.90
C THR A 269 -15.86 21.87 5.78
N PHE A 270 -14.53 21.83 5.84
CA PHE A 270 -13.71 23.05 5.84
C PHE A 270 -13.05 23.29 4.48
N SER A 271 -13.47 24.37 3.83
CA SER A 271 -12.86 24.90 2.60
C SER A 271 -11.95 26.11 2.84
N SER A 272 -11.91 26.64 4.06
CA SER A 272 -11.09 27.80 4.44
C SER A 272 -10.43 27.55 5.79
N PHE A 273 -9.11 27.33 5.77
CA PHE A 273 -8.30 27.24 6.98
C PHE A 273 -7.89 28.64 7.42
N THR A 274 -8.04 28.95 8.72
CA THR A 274 -7.61 30.23 9.31
C THR A 274 -6.09 30.32 9.46
N THR A 275 -5.40 29.19 9.36
CA THR A 275 -3.95 29.06 9.41
C THR A 275 -3.46 28.46 8.10
N ASP A 276 -2.36 28.98 7.56
CA ASP A 276 -1.72 28.44 6.36
C ASP A 276 -1.38 26.96 6.57
N VAL A 277 -1.97 26.11 5.73
CA VAL A 277 -1.66 24.68 5.65
C VAL A 277 -0.79 24.43 4.43
N GLY A 278 -0.14 23.25 4.38
CA GLY A 278 0.66 22.89 3.22
C GLY A 278 -0.16 22.92 1.93
N MET A 279 0.48 23.30 0.81
CA MET A 279 -0.16 23.42 -0.51
C MET A 279 -0.92 22.15 -0.92
N GLU A 280 -0.58 21.01 -0.33
CA GLU A 280 -1.21 19.74 -0.58
C GLU A 280 -2.64 19.58 -0.04
N TRP A 281 -3.13 20.54 0.75
CA TRP A 281 -4.51 20.61 1.23
C TRP A 281 -5.42 21.41 0.30
N TYR A 282 -4.84 22.12 -0.67
CA TYR A 282 -5.58 22.90 -1.65
C TYR A 282 -5.72 22.14 -2.97
N PRO A 283 -6.82 22.36 -3.71
CA PRO A 283 -6.92 21.85 -5.07
C PRO A 283 -5.80 22.44 -5.93
N TYR A 284 -5.38 21.72 -6.97
CA TYR A 284 -4.46 22.28 -7.94
C TYR A 284 -5.10 23.47 -8.65
N ASP A 285 -4.45 24.63 -8.61
CA ASP A 285 -4.93 25.85 -9.27
C ASP A 285 -5.13 25.69 -10.78
N ASN A 286 -4.40 24.75 -11.39
CA ASN A 286 -4.44 24.48 -12.81
C ASN A 286 -4.76 23.00 -13.11
N THR A 287 -5.93 22.73 -13.68
CA THR A 287 -6.31 21.38 -14.13
C THR A 287 -5.29 20.76 -15.08
N TRP A 288 -4.59 21.55 -15.88
CA TRP A 288 -3.51 21.07 -16.75
C TRP A 288 -2.32 20.51 -15.99
N TYR A 289 -2.03 21.04 -14.79
CA TYR A 289 -0.98 20.48 -13.94
C TYR A 289 -1.36 19.08 -13.45
N LEU A 290 -2.61 18.87 -13.05
CA LEU A 290 -3.11 17.54 -12.66
C LEU A 290 -3.05 16.57 -13.83
N LEU A 291 -3.57 16.96 -15.00
CA LEU A 291 -3.56 16.12 -16.19
C LEU A 291 -2.14 15.80 -16.65
N GLY A 292 -1.25 16.78 -16.67
CA GLY A 292 0.16 16.59 -17.06
C GLY A 292 0.91 15.71 -16.06
N SER A 293 0.71 15.94 -14.75
CA SER A 293 1.38 15.18 -13.70
C SER A 293 0.87 13.75 -13.57
N CYS A 294 -0.36 13.46 -14.00
CA CYS A 294 -0.99 12.14 -13.87
C CYS A 294 -1.35 11.52 -15.23
N ALA A 295 -0.76 11.99 -16.33
CA ALA A 295 -1.11 11.59 -17.70
C ALA A 295 -1.03 10.07 -17.91
N ILE A 296 -0.03 9.42 -17.30
CA ILE A 296 0.13 7.96 -17.36
C ILE A 296 -1.06 7.25 -16.69
N ALA A 297 -1.47 7.70 -15.50
CA ALA A 297 -2.60 7.14 -14.78
C ALA A 297 -3.93 7.32 -15.54
N PHE A 298 -4.19 8.52 -16.05
CA PHE A 298 -5.39 8.80 -16.85
C PHE A 298 -5.41 7.97 -18.15
N THR A 299 -4.29 7.88 -18.85
CA THR A 299 -4.18 7.06 -20.07
C THR A 299 -4.44 5.59 -19.76
N ALA A 300 -3.83 5.05 -18.71
CA ALA A 300 -4.05 3.67 -18.27
C ALA A 300 -5.52 3.41 -17.90
N MET A 301 -6.19 4.38 -17.27
CA MET A 301 -7.60 4.31 -16.92
C MET A 301 -8.50 4.31 -18.16
N VAL A 302 -8.27 5.21 -19.12
CA VAL A 302 -9.02 5.24 -20.40
C VAL A 302 -8.83 3.92 -21.15
N VAL A 303 -7.59 3.44 -21.28
CA VAL A 303 -7.31 2.13 -21.89
C VAL A 303 -8.05 1.01 -21.15
N GLY A 304 -8.06 1.05 -19.81
CA GLY A 304 -8.79 0.11 -18.98
C GLY A 304 -10.29 0.08 -19.28
N TYR A 305 -10.94 1.23 -19.42
CA TYR A 305 -12.36 1.31 -19.79
C TYR A 305 -12.62 0.79 -21.20
N THR A 306 -11.77 1.14 -22.18
CA THR A 306 -11.97 0.74 -23.58
C THR A 306 -11.66 -0.74 -23.81
N ALA A 307 -10.70 -1.30 -23.07
CA ALA A 307 -10.26 -2.69 -23.23
C ALA A 307 -10.98 -3.65 -22.29
N TYR A 308 -11.89 -3.16 -21.44
CA TYR A 308 -12.67 -4.01 -20.55
C TYR A 308 -13.65 -4.87 -21.34
N ASP A 309 -13.57 -6.18 -21.14
CA ASP A 309 -14.48 -7.15 -21.73
C ASP A 309 -15.21 -7.92 -20.63
N SER A 310 -16.54 -7.82 -20.62
CA SER A 310 -17.43 -8.50 -19.68
C SER A 310 -17.99 -9.83 -20.21
N SER A 311 -17.57 -10.29 -21.40
CA SER A 311 -18.07 -11.51 -22.04
C SER A 311 -17.92 -12.74 -21.13
N ASP A 312 -16.73 -12.93 -20.55
CA ASP A 312 -16.45 -13.90 -19.50
C ASP A 312 -16.37 -13.21 -18.14
N ARG A 313 -17.49 -13.25 -17.40
CA ARG A 313 -17.60 -12.60 -16.09
C ARG A 313 -16.59 -13.11 -15.06
N LYS A 314 -16.22 -14.40 -15.11
CA LYS A 314 -15.26 -14.97 -14.15
C LYS A 314 -13.87 -14.41 -14.42
N ARG A 315 -13.48 -14.32 -15.69
CA ARG A 315 -12.21 -13.69 -16.09
C ARG A 315 -12.22 -12.17 -15.84
N ALA A 316 -13.36 -11.52 -16.04
CA ALA A 316 -13.54 -10.09 -15.89
C ALA A 316 -13.60 -9.60 -14.43
N ALA A 317 -13.73 -10.49 -13.44
CA ALA A 317 -13.90 -10.11 -12.03
C ALA A 317 -12.74 -9.25 -11.49
N ARG A 318 -11.49 -9.68 -11.68
CA ARG A 318 -10.31 -8.92 -11.19
C ARG A 318 -10.12 -7.58 -11.93
N PRO A 319 -10.20 -7.53 -13.28
CA PRO A 319 -10.20 -6.26 -14.00
C PRO A 319 -11.32 -5.31 -13.55
N LEU A 320 -12.54 -5.82 -13.35
CA LEU A 320 -13.67 -5.02 -12.89
C LEU A 320 -13.43 -4.44 -11.49
N PHE A 321 -12.89 -5.24 -10.57
CA PHE A 321 -12.48 -4.73 -9.25
C PHE A 321 -11.50 -3.56 -9.37
N PHE A 322 -10.44 -3.71 -10.18
CA PHE A 322 -9.45 -2.64 -10.36
C PHE A 322 -10.05 -1.40 -11.00
N LEU A 323 -10.92 -1.54 -12.00
CA LEU A 323 -11.59 -0.41 -12.65
C LEU A 323 -12.48 0.35 -11.66
N ILE A 324 -13.34 -0.33 -10.90
CA ILE A 324 -14.20 0.33 -9.91
C ILE A 324 -13.34 1.01 -8.84
N PHE A 325 -12.33 0.29 -8.33
CA PHE A 325 -11.47 0.80 -7.27
C PHE A 325 -10.66 2.02 -7.71
N SER A 326 -10.02 1.98 -8.88
CA SER A 326 -9.28 3.13 -9.41
C SER A 326 -10.21 4.30 -9.74
N THR A 327 -11.41 4.04 -10.25
CA THR A 327 -12.41 5.10 -10.51
C THR A 327 -12.76 5.86 -9.24
N ILE A 328 -13.03 5.15 -8.15
CA ILE A 328 -13.35 5.77 -6.86
C ILE A 328 -12.17 6.59 -6.33
N LEU A 329 -10.95 6.05 -6.40
CA LEU A 329 -9.74 6.76 -5.94
C LEU A 329 -9.40 8.02 -6.75
N MET A 330 -9.91 8.15 -7.97
CA MET A 330 -9.69 9.33 -8.82
C MET A 330 -10.71 10.45 -8.57
N ILE A 331 -11.89 10.10 -8.05
CA ILE A 331 -12.99 11.05 -7.78
C ILE A 331 -12.94 11.54 -6.32
N ALA A 332 -12.49 10.69 -5.40
CA ALA A 332 -12.30 10.99 -3.99
C ALA A 332 -11.01 11.80 -3.77
#